data_AF-A0A7S0F6A0-F1
#
_entry.id   AF-A0A7S0F6A0-F1
#
_cell.length_a   1.000
_cell.length_b   1.000
_cell.length_c   1.000
_cell.angle_alpha   90.00
_cell.angle_beta   90.00
_cell.angle_gamma   90.00
#
_symmetry.space_group_name_H-M   'P 1'
#
loop_
_entity.id
_entity.type
_entity.pdbx_description
1 polymer ?
#
loop_
_entity_poly.entity_id
_entity_poly.type
_entity_poly.pdbx_seq_one_letter_code
_entity_poly.pdbx_strand_id
1 'polypeptide(L)'
;MNLEVGEKALQMAALAPAAGYLQKATNALRRVQNPWDEHYSVCFRLYSARSAVELSLGHFDVGYKLGYEAIDKAHSLDEKLPIYLSIMHNLGRENRHLEALK
;
A
#
# COMPACT_ATOMS: atom_id res chain seq x y z
N MET A 1 -19.49 -13.16 -14.18
CA MET A 1 -19.71 -12.16 -13.11
C MET A 1 -19.42 -12.70 -11.71
N ASN A 2 -19.76 -13.95 -11.37
CA ASN A 2 -19.56 -14.48 -10.01
C ASN A 2 -18.11 -14.87 -9.66
N LEU A 3 -17.31 -15.33 -10.64
CA LEU A 3 -15.91 -15.74 -10.41
C LEU A 3 -15.03 -14.56 -10.01
N GLU A 4 -15.08 -13.45 -10.76
CA GLU A 4 -14.30 -12.24 -10.48
C GLU A 4 -14.67 -11.60 -9.13
N VAL A 5 -15.95 -11.65 -8.76
CA VAL A 5 -16.43 -11.18 -7.44
C VAL A 5 -15.90 -12.09 -6.33
N GLY A 6 -15.91 -13.42 -6.54
CA GLY A 6 -15.36 -14.38 -5.60
C GLY A 6 -13.84 -14.25 -5.42
N GLU A 7 -13.09 -14.05 -6.51
CA GLU A 7 -11.64 -13.82 -6.47
C GLU A 7 -11.29 -12.53 -5.75
N LYS A 8 -12.04 -11.44 -6.01
CA LYS A 8 -11.89 -10.17 -5.28
C LYS A 8 -12.21 -10.34 -3.80
N ALA A 9 -13.30 -11.04 -3.46
CA ALA A 9 -13.67 -11.30 -2.07
C ALA A 9 -12.59 -12.11 -1.33
N LEU A 10 -12.03 -13.13 -1.99
CA LEU A 10 -10.95 -13.95 -1.43
C LEU A 10 -9.65 -13.15 -1.25
N GLN A 11 -9.27 -12.34 -2.24
CA GLN A 11 -8.13 -11.43 -2.13
C GLN A 11 -8.34 -10.44 -0.98
N MET A 12 -9.49 -9.78 -0.89
CA MET A 12 -9.79 -8.85 0.21
C MET A 12 -9.76 -9.54 1.58
N ALA A 13 -10.28 -10.76 1.68
CA ALA A 13 -10.23 -11.56 2.90
C ALA A 13 -8.80 -11.89 3.35
N ALA A 14 -7.87 -12.09 2.41
CA ALA A 14 -6.45 -12.29 2.71
C ALA A 14 -5.69 -10.97 2.97
N LEU A 15 -6.10 -9.88 2.32
CA LEU A 15 -5.47 -8.56 2.47
C LEU A 15 -5.74 -7.94 3.84
N ALA A 16 -6.94 -8.10 4.40
CA ALA A 16 -7.30 -7.56 5.72
C ALA A 16 -6.36 -8.04 6.86
N PRO A 17 -6.10 -9.35 7.07
CA PRO A 17 -5.15 -9.79 8.07
C PRO A 17 -3.71 -9.38 7.73
N ALA A 18 -3.34 -9.36 6.44
CA ALA A 18 -2.02 -8.87 6.01
C ALA A 18 -1.80 -7.41 6.40
N ALA A 19 -2.81 -6.53 6.22
CA ALA A 19 -2.76 -5.14 6.66
C ALA A 19 -2.48 -5.03 8.16
N GLY A 20 -3.13 -5.86 8.97
CA GLY A 20 -2.91 -5.92 10.41
C GLY A 20 -1.47 -6.30 10.80
N TYR A 21 -0.88 -7.30 10.14
CA TYR A 21 0.53 -7.67 10.37
C TYR A 21 1.50 -6.57 9.93
N LEU A 22 1.26 -5.99 8.75
CA LEU A 22 2.09 -4.91 8.21
C LEU A 22 2.02 -3.64 9.07
N GLN A 23 0.85 -3.31 9.60
CA GLN A 23 0.67 -2.19 10.54
C GLN A 23 1.48 -2.41 11.82
N LYS A 24 1.43 -3.60 12.42
CA LYS A 24 2.23 -3.95 13.60
C LYS A 24 3.73 -3.83 13.32
N ALA A 25 4.19 -4.36 12.19
CA ALA A 25 5.58 -4.23 11.76
C ALA A 25 6.00 -2.76 11.55
N THR A 26 5.12 -1.93 10.96
CA THR A 26 5.44 -0.51 10.71
C THR A 26 5.55 0.24 12.04
N ASN A 27 4.66 -0.06 12.98
CA ASN A 27 4.70 0.51 14.33
C ASN A 27 5.93 0.08 15.12
N ALA A 28 6.41 -1.15 14.91
CA ALA A 28 7.66 -1.62 15.51
C ALA A 28 8.88 -0.88 14.94
N LEU A 29 8.95 -0.70 13.61
CA LEU A 29 10.05 0.04 12.97
C LEU A 29 10.13 1.50 13.42
N ARG A 30 8.99 2.15 13.69
CA ARG A 30 8.96 3.53 14.22
C ARG A 30 9.60 3.69 15.60
N ARG A 31 9.84 2.59 16.33
CA ARG A 31 10.51 2.59 17.63
C ARG A 31 12.03 2.44 17.50
N VAL A 32 12.51 2.04 16.32
CA VAL A 32 13.94 1.95 16.02
C VAL A 32 14.43 3.36 15.69
N GLN A 33 15.62 3.71 16.16
CA GLN A 33 16.26 4.97 15.82
C GLN A 33 16.76 4.91 14.37
N ASN A 34 16.49 5.95 13.56
CA ASN A 34 16.93 6.04 12.16
C ASN A 34 16.66 4.77 11.31
N PRO A 35 15.42 4.25 11.29
CA PRO A 35 15.14 2.94 10.70
C PRO A 35 15.39 2.89 9.18
N TRP A 36 15.26 4.03 8.50
CA TRP A 36 15.54 4.15 7.07
C TRP A 36 17.03 4.07 6.75
N ASP A 37 17.90 4.55 7.65
CA ASP A 37 19.35 4.52 7.44
C ASP A 37 19.92 3.14 7.77
N GLU A 38 19.48 2.54 8.88
CA GLU A 38 20.00 1.26 9.35
C GLU A 38 19.35 0.04 8.68
N HIS A 39 18.07 0.18 8.28
CA HIS A 39 17.25 -0.92 7.78
C HIS A 39 16.47 -0.55 6.53
N TYR A 40 17.10 0.22 5.62
CA TYR A 40 16.51 0.69 4.37
C TYR A 40 15.68 -0.39 3.65
N SER A 41 16.25 -1.56 3.37
CA SER A 41 15.57 -2.60 2.58
C SER A 41 14.30 -3.12 3.25
N VAL A 42 14.30 -3.22 4.59
CA VAL A 42 13.15 -3.66 5.37
C VAL A 42 12.09 -2.57 5.40
N CYS A 43 12.49 -1.33 5.67
CA CYS A 43 11.60 -0.17 5.65
C CYS A 43 10.94 -0.01 4.28
N PHE A 44 11.74 0.03 3.22
CA PHE A 44 11.25 0.23 1.86
C PHE A 44 10.25 -0.86 1.45
N ARG A 45 10.58 -2.14 1.67
CA ARG A 45 9.66 -3.25 1.37
C ARG A 45 8.39 -3.18 2.20
N LEU A 46 8.50 -2.84 3.49
CA LEU A 46 7.34 -2.80 4.38
C LEU A 46 6.39 -1.66 4.02
N TYR A 47 6.92 -0.45 3.83
CA TYR A 47 6.12 0.72 3.45
C TYR A 47 5.48 0.53 2.07
N SER A 48 6.21 -0.03 1.11
CA SER A 48 5.67 -0.34 -0.23
C SER A 48 4.59 -1.43 -0.20
N ALA A 49 4.79 -2.50 0.59
CA ALA A 49 3.81 -3.58 0.70
C ALA A 49 2.54 -3.10 1.43
N ARG A 50 2.70 -2.39 2.55
CA ARG A 50 1.56 -1.82 3.28
C ARG A 50 0.82 -0.79 2.44
N SER A 51 1.60 0.06 1.76
CA SER A 51 1.30 0.70 0.48
C SER A 51 0.12 0.13 -0.28
N ALA A 52 0.45 -0.90 -1.04
CA ALA A 52 -0.45 -1.58 -1.95
C ALA A 52 -1.63 -2.25 -1.24
N VAL A 53 -1.43 -2.81 -0.05
CA VAL A 53 -2.48 -3.52 0.70
C VAL A 53 -3.56 -2.54 1.17
N GLU A 54 -3.19 -1.41 1.77
CA GLU A 54 -4.14 -0.39 2.25
C GLU A 54 -4.91 0.22 1.07
N LEU A 55 -4.24 0.51 -0.05
CA LEU A 55 -4.91 0.97 -1.27
C LEU A 55 -5.90 -0.07 -1.83
N SER A 56 -5.52 -1.35 -1.82
CA SER A 56 -6.39 -2.44 -2.31
C SER A 56 -7.62 -2.67 -1.43
N LEU A 57 -7.54 -2.34 -0.15
CA LEU A 57 -8.65 -2.36 0.81
C LEU A 57 -9.51 -1.08 0.79
N GLY A 58 -9.11 -0.06 0.00
CA GLY A 58 -9.80 1.23 -0.06
C GLY A 58 -9.44 2.20 1.06
N HIS A 59 -8.41 1.91 1.86
CA HIS A 59 -7.87 2.83 2.86
C HIS A 59 -6.91 3.85 2.20
N PHE A 60 -7.47 4.66 1.29
CA PHE A 60 -6.69 5.52 0.38
C PHE A 60 -5.77 6.50 1.11
N ASP A 61 -6.25 7.17 2.17
CA ASP A 61 -5.44 8.12 2.96
C ASP A 61 -4.14 7.50 3.49
N VAL A 62 -4.26 6.29 4.05
CA VAL A 62 -3.12 5.56 4.63
C VAL A 62 -2.21 5.05 3.53
N GLY A 63 -2.80 4.49 2.47
CA GLY A 63 -2.09 3.96 1.32
C GLY A 63 -1.26 5.02 0.60
N TYR A 64 -1.83 6.19 0.31
CA TYR A 64 -1.09 7.28 -0.33
C TYR A 64 0.01 7.83 0.56
N LYS A 65 -0.26 8.05 1.85
CA LYS A 65 0.76 8.53 2.80
C LYS A 65 1.98 7.62 2.84
N LEU A 66 1.77 6.31 2.99
CA LEU A 66 2.86 5.34 3.04
C LEU A 66 3.59 5.22 1.70
N GLY A 67 2.85 5.30 0.58
CA GLY A 67 3.42 5.23 -0.76
C GLY A 67 4.33 6.42 -1.06
N TYR A 68 3.88 7.63 -0.75
CA TYR A 68 4.71 8.84 -0.91
C TYR A 68 5.92 8.85 0.02
N GLU A 69 5.80 8.33 1.24
CA GLU A 69 6.95 8.18 2.13
C GLU A 69 7.99 7.20 1.54
N ALA A 70 7.55 6.07 0.98
CA ALA A 70 8.45 5.13 0.29
C ALA A 70 9.09 5.76 -0.96
N ILE A 71 8.35 6.58 -1.72
CA ILE A 71 8.88 7.29 -2.90
C ILE A 71 9.93 8.34 -2.51
N ASP A 72 9.73 9.05 -1.41
CA ASP A 72 10.69 10.03 -0.88
C ASP A 72 12.02 9.35 -0.50
N LYS A 73 11.93 8.14 0.06
CA LYS A 73 13.10 7.37 0.50
C LYS A 73 13.73 6.51 -0.59
N ALA A 74 13.02 6.18 -1.66
CA ALA A 74 13.54 5.35 -2.74
C ALA A 74 14.81 5.94 -3.38
N HIS A 75 15.83 5.09 -3.53
CA HIS A 75 17.12 5.46 -4.09
C HIS A 75 17.13 5.47 -5.63
N SER A 76 16.18 4.78 -6.27
CA SER A 76 16.15 4.60 -7.72
C SER A 76 14.76 4.84 -8.32
N LEU A 77 14.71 5.11 -9.63
CA LEU A 77 13.46 5.19 -10.36
C LEU A 77 12.75 3.83 -10.44
N ASP A 78 13.51 2.74 -10.53
CA ASP A 78 12.97 1.37 -10.58
C ASP A 78 12.22 1.00 -9.30
N GLU A 79 12.66 1.51 -8.15
CA GLU A 79 11.96 1.38 -6.87
C GLU A 79 10.68 2.22 -6.82
N LYS A 80 10.69 3.43 -7.39
CA LYS A 80 9.55 4.35 -7.37
C LYS A 80 8.43 3.91 -8.31
N LEU A 81 8.80 3.38 -9.48
CA LEU A 81 7.88 3.03 -10.55
C LEU A 81 6.72 2.10 -10.11
N PRO A 82 6.95 0.97 -9.42
CA PRO A 82 5.85 0.11 -8.97
C PRO A 82 4.93 0.80 -7.96
N ILE A 83 5.45 1.71 -7.13
CA ILE A 83 4.65 2.48 -6.17
C ILE A 83 3.75 3.47 -6.90
N TYR A 84 4.32 4.21 -7.87
CA TYR A 84 3.53 5.12 -8.71
C TYR A 84 2.42 4.40 -9.48
N LEU A 85 2.71 3.24 -10.05
CA LEU A 85 1.70 2.42 -10.74
C LEU A 85 0.57 2.01 -9.79
N SER A 86 0.91 1.62 -8.57
CA SER A 86 -0.10 1.28 -7.54
C SER A 86 -0.98 2.48 -7.18
N ILE A 87 -0.38 3.65 -6.97
CA ILE A 87 -1.10 4.89 -6.66
C ILE A 87 -2.01 5.30 -7.83
N MET A 88 -1.50 5.35 -9.06
CA MET A 88 -2.27 5.73 -10.24
C MET A 88 -3.45 4.79 -10.49
N HIS A 89 -3.24 3.48 -10.36
CA HIS A 89 -4.30 2.50 -10.52
C HIS A 89 -5.43 2.71 -9.49
N ASN A 90 -5.09 3.05 -8.25
CA ASN A 90 -6.09 3.24 -7.20
C ASN A 90 -6.76 4.63 -7.24
N LEU A 91 -6.09 5.69 -7.67
CA LEU A 91 -6.71 6.98 -7.97
C LEU A 91 -7.79 6.85 -9.07
N GLY A 92 -7.54 6.02 -10.07
CA GLY A 92 -8.54 5.66 -11.08
C GLY A 92 -9.76 4.94 -10.49
N ARG A 93 -9.58 4.14 -9.43
CA ARG A 93 -10.69 3.44 -8.75
C ARG A 93 -11.46 4.37 -7.82
N GLU A 94 -10.76 5.24 -7.10
CA GLU A 94 -11.34 6.27 -6.24
C GLU A 94 -12.30 7.18 -7.02
N ASN A 95 -11.89 7.66 -8.20
CA ASN A 95 -12.75 8.47 -9.07
C ASN A 95 -13.93 7.68 -9.68
N ARG A 96 -13.78 6.38 -9.93
CA ARG A 96 -14.89 5.51 -10.38
C ARG A 96 -15.94 5.28 -9.31
N HIS A 97 -15.62 5.45 -8.02
CA HIS A 97 -16.63 5.41 -6.96
C HIS A 97 -17.53 6.65 -6.98
N LEU A 98 -17.01 7.82 -7.36
CA LEU A 98 -17.84 9.02 -7.59
C LEU A 98 -18.75 8.86 -8.81
N GLU A 99 -18.29 8.18 -9.86
CA GLU A 99 -19.12 7.86 -11.04
C GLU A 99 -20.21 6.82 -10.74
N ALA A 100 -19.97 5.90 -9.79
CA ALA A 100 -20.93 4.85 -9.42
C ALA A 100 -22.14 5.32 -8.59
N LEU A 101 -22.18 6.60 -8.19
CA LEU A 101 -23.27 7.20 -7.41
C LEU A 101 -24.31 7.98 -8.25
N LYS A 102 -24.24 7.91 -9.58
CA LYS A 102 -25.25 8.48 -10.51
C LYS A 102 -26.04 7.38 -11.20
#